data_AF-S8AWQ8-F1
#
_entry.id   AF-S8AWQ8-F1
#
_cell.length_a   1.000
_cell.length_b   1.000
_cell.length_c   1.000
_cell.angle_alpha   90.00
_cell.angle_beta   90.00
_cell.angle_gamma   90.00
#
_symmetry.space_group_name_H-M   'P 1'
#
loop_
_entity.id
_entity.type
_entity.pdbx_description
1 polymer ?
#
loop_
_entity_poly.entity_id
_entity_poly.type
_entity_poly.pdbx_seq_one_letter_code
_entity_poly.pdbx_strand_id
1 'polypeptide(L)'
;MGFREFRIARDGTESIADSVQPCPENHQHLKEVIIYQFGDSCKLGLQFESGRRSINTSTIAISNEGGFAPPISEPHKAHDLLVRAMSDAGHEGRIKCAIYPASSEFFKSGNYDLGFKNSKADSHAPKQLMHLYRTLLENCPTVLLENPFSESDWASWTEFCEQCPVDFAGDDLLVTNRTYVREAHERMACNSMLLKINQVDTISEAIESSFPVTSHHFEGT
;
A
#
# COMPACT_ATOMS: atom_id res chain seq x y z
N MET A 1 6.63 -8.06 7.39
CA MET A 1 5.24 -7.56 7.43
C MET A 1 4.44 -8.24 6.34
N GLY A 2 3.16 -8.54 6.59
CA GLY A 2 2.27 -9.16 5.61
C GLY A 2 2.08 -8.27 4.37
N PHE A 3 1.68 -7.01 4.59
CA PHE A 3 1.38 -6.05 3.53
C PHE A 3 2.58 -5.81 2.62
N ARG A 4 2.29 -5.56 1.34
CA ARG A 4 3.27 -5.35 0.29
C ARG A 4 3.89 -3.95 0.38
N GLU A 5 3.07 -2.90 0.35
CA GLU A 5 3.54 -1.53 0.26
C GLU A 5 2.70 -0.56 1.11
N PHE A 6 3.39 0.48 1.57
CA PHE A 6 2.80 1.74 1.98
C PHE A 6 3.45 2.84 1.15
N ARG A 7 2.63 3.64 0.49
CA ARG A 7 3.04 4.70 -0.43
C ARG A 7 2.61 6.06 0.11
N ILE A 8 3.23 7.11 -0.44
CA ILE A 8 2.83 8.50 -0.21
C ILE A 8 2.23 9.07 -1.49
N ALA A 9 1.20 9.88 -1.35
CA ALA A 9 0.55 10.60 -2.44
C ALA A 9 0.43 12.09 -2.05
N ARG A 10 0.78 12.99 -2.97
CA ARG A 10 0.50 14.42 -2.79
C ARG A 10 -0.95 14.66 -3.17
N ASP A 11 -1.69 15.33 -2.29
CA ASP A 11 -3.08 15.70 -2.54
C ASP A 11 -3.25 17.22 -2.41
N GLY A 12 -4.20 17.79 -3.15
CA GLY A 12 -4.49 19.22 -3.13
C GLY A 12 -3.41 20.11 -3.78
N THR A 13 -2.60 19.58 -4.69
CA THR A 13 -1.61 20.36 -5.44
C THR A 13 -2.24 21.23 -6.53
N GLU A 14 -1.72 22.43 -6.75
CA GLU A 14 -2.24 23.39 -7.73
C GLU A 14 -1.96 22.99 -9.19
N SER A 15 -0.99 22.11 -9.41
CA SER A 15 -0.63 21.63 -10.75
C SER A 15 -0.14 20.17 -10.76
N ILE A 16 -0.19 19.54 -11.94
CA ILE A 16 0.41 18.22 -12.17
C ILE A 16 1.92 18.26 -11.93
N ALA A 17 2.59 19.36 -12.27
CA ALA A 17 4.03 19.49 -12.06
C ALA A 17 4.38 19.41 -10.56
N ASP A 18 3.57 20.04 -9.71
CA ASP A 18 3.73 19.99 -8.25
C ASP A 18 3.38 18.61 -7.68
N SER A 19 2.40 17.91 -8.28
CA SER A 19 2.01 16.57 -7.83
C SER A 19 3.06 15.50 -8.13
N VAL A 20 3.76 15.61 -9.26
CA VAL A 20 4.78 14.63 -9.69
C VAL A 20 6.21 15.00 -9.27
N GLN A 21 6.43 16.19 -8.70
CA GLN A 21 7.75 16.57 -8.24
C GLN A 21 8.19 15.59 -7.13
N PRO A 22 9.40 14.99 -7.24
CA PRO A 22 9.92 14.14 -6.20
C PRO A 22 9.90 14.85 -4.83
N CYS A 23 9.64 14.09 -3.77
CA CYS A 23 9.73 14.59 -2.40
C CYS A 23 10.95 13.95 -1.71
N PRO A 24 12.19 14.31 -2.14
CA PRO A 24 13.40 13.71 -1.58
C PRO A 24 13.50 13.97 -0.08
N GLU A 25 12.91 15.06 0.42
CA GLU A 25 12.84 15.38 1.83
C GLU A 25 12.09 14.30 2.60
N ASN A 26 10.89 13.89 2.15
CA ASN A 26 10.14 12.80 2.80
C ASN A 26 10.90 11.48 2.80
N HIS A 27 11.52 11.14 1.67
CA HIS A 27 12.29 9.91 1.57
C HIS A 27 13.51 9.94 2.50
N GLN A 28 14.19 11.08 2.60
CA GLN A 28 15.33 11.28 3.50
C GLN A 28 14.91 11.27 4.98
N HIS A 29 13.84 11.97 5.36
CA HIS A 29 13.32 11.95 6.73
C HIS A 29 12.80 10.55 7.10
N LEU A 30 12.14 9.84 6.19
CA LEU A 30 11.74 8.45 6.42
C LEU A 30 12.96 7.56 6.67
N LYS A 31 14.05 7.74 5.91
CA LYS A 31 15.32 7.05 6.16
C LYS A 31 15.83 7.32 7.58
N GLU A 32 15.81 8.59 8.01
CA GLU A 32 16.26 9.02 9.34
C GLU A 32 15.38 8.44 10.46
N VAL A 33 14.06 8.49 10.31
CA VAL A 33 13.09 7.89 11.24
C VAL A 33 13.30 6.38 11.36
N ILE A 34 13.52 5.68 10.23
CA ILE A 34 13.82 4.24 10.23
C ILE A 34 15.15 3.96 10.96
N ILE A 35 16.21 4.71 10.66
CA ILE A 35 17.51 4.52 11.32
C ILE A 35 17.39 4.80 12.82
N TYR A 36 16.67 5.85 13.21
CA TYR A 36 16.44 6.20 14.60
C TYR A 36 15.69 5.08 15.34
N GLN A 37 14.66 4.50 14.72
CA GLN A 37 13.81 3.49 15.35
C GLN A 37 14.45 2.09 15.39
N PHE A 38 15.14 1.68 14.34
CA PHE A 38 15.62 0.30 14.18
C PHE A 38 17.14 0.15 14.27
N GLY A 39 17.90 1.25 14.22
CA GLY A 39 19.34 1.30 14.46
C GLY A 39 20.12 0.17 13.77
N ASP A 40 20.85 -0.60 14.57
CA ASP A 40 21.73 -1.69 14.13
C ASP A 40 21.00 -2.85 13.44
N SER A 41 19.69 -3.01 13.62
CA SER A 41 18.90 -4.06 12.96
C SER A 41 18.72 -3.82 11.46
N CYS A 42 19.00 -2.61 10.96
CA CYS A 42 19.07 -2.32 9.53
C CYS A 42 20.42 -2.74 8.89
N LYS A 43 21.34 -3.39 9.64
CA LYS A 43 22.68 -3.82 9.15
C LYS A 43 22.70 -5.22 8.51
N LEU A 44 21.82 -5.51 7.56
CA LEU A 44 21.93 -6.73 6.74
C LEU A 44 22.67 -6.45 5.43
N GLY A 45 23.97 -6.18 5.56
CA GLY A 45 24.92 -6.00 4.47
C GLY A 45 26.35 -6.00 5.00
N LEU A 46 26.98 -7.17 5.13
CA LEU A 46 28.38 -7.27 5.54
C LEU A 46 29.30 -7.06 4.32
N GLN A 47 30.01 -5.93 4.27
CA GLN A 47 31.26 -5.80 3.54
C GLN A 47 32.35 -5.28 4.49
N PHE A 48 33.43 -6.06 4.62
CA PHE A 48 34.63 -5.68 5.36
C PHE A 48 35.68 -5.19 4.35
N GLU A 49 35.96 -3.90 4.33
CA GLU A 49 37.16 -3.37 3.66
C GLU A 49 38.12 -2.73 4.67
N SER A 50 39.35 -3.26 4.72
CA SER A 50 40.58 -2.54 5.08
C SER A 50 40.69 -1.89 6.47
N GLY A 51 40.08 -2.47 7.52
CA GLY A 51 40.54 -2.26 8.91
C GLY A 51 40.40 -0.85 9.49
N ARG A 52 39.66 0.06 8.85
CA ARG A 52 39.28 1.35 9.43
C ARG A 52 37.93 1.26 10.12
N ARG A 53 37.87 1.70 11.38
CA ARG A 53 36.61 1.89 12.11
C ARG A 53 35.92 3.15 11.58
N SER A 54 35.27 3.01 10.44
CA SER A 54 34.23 3.93 9.95
C SER A 54 32.90 3.45 10.51
N ILE A 55 32.08 4.35 11.06
CA ILE A 55 30.67 4.01 11.30
C ILE A 55 30.04 3.88 9.91
N ASN A 56 29.85 2.65 9.44
CA ASN A 56 29.02 2.38 8.27
C ASN A 56 27.57 2.68 8.67
N THR A 57 27.12 3.91 8.42
CA THR A 57 25.74 4.33 8.64
C THR A 57 24.86 3.77 7.51
N SER A 58 24.26 2.61 7.81
CA SER A 58 22.91 2.18 7.40
C SER A 58 22.62 1.95 5.91
N THR A 59 22.87 0.74 5.42
CA THR A 59 22.17 0.22 4.22
C THR A 59 20.83 -0.38 4.64
N ILE A 60 19.80 0.45 4.78
CA ILE A 60 18.41 -0.06 4.81
C ILE A 60 18.17 -0.79 3.49
N ALA A 61 17.60 -1.99 3.54
CA ALA A 61 17.26 -2.73 2.33
C ALA A 61 16.29 -1.91 1.49
N ILE A 62 16.55 -1.85 0.19
CA ILE A 62 15.68 -1.19 -0.79
C ILE A 62 14.94 -2.29 -1.55
N SER A 63 13.62 -2.14 -1.64
CA SER A 63 12.76 -3.02 -2.43
C SER A 63 13.01 -2.82 -3.94
N ASN A 64 12.46 -3.72 -4.76
CA ASN A 64 12.56 -3.62 -6.21
C ASN A 64 11.93 -2.33 -6.77
N GLU A 65 11.08 -1.67 -5.99
CA GLU A 65 10.37 -0.43 -6.35
C GLU A 65 10.99 0.82 -5.71
N GLY A 66 12.16 0.70 -5.09
CA GLY A 66 12.90 1.84 -4.54
C GLY A 66 12.47 2.28 -3.13
N GLY A 67 11.42 1.67 -2.55
CA GLY A 67 11.01 1.91 -1.17
C GLY A 67 11.91 1.21 -0.15
N PHE A 68 11.96 1.72 1.09
CA PHE A 68 12.68 1.09 2.20
C PHE A 68 11.97 -0.18 2.70
N ALA A 69 12.75 -1.19 3.10
CA ALA A 69 12.27 -2.44 3.69
C ALA A 69 12.82 -2.61 5.12
N PRO A 70 12.31 -1.86 6.12
CA PRO A 70 12.71 -2.03 7.51
C PRO A 70 12.20 -3.37 8.09
N PRO A 71 12.80 -3.87 9.19
CA PRO A 71 12.41 -5.14 9.81
C PRO A 71 11.11 -5.02 10.62
N ILE A 72 10.01 -4.67 9.95
CA ILE A 72 8.68 -4.52 10.54
C ILE A 72 7.83 -5.76 10.29
N SER A 73 7.08 -6.19 11.30
CA SER A 73 6.12 -7.29 11.22
C SER A 73 4.67 -6.81 11.11
N GLU A 74 4.35 -5.69 11.76
CA GLU A 74 3.00 -5.18 11.95
C GLU A 74 2.69 -3.98 11.03
N PRO A 75 1.57 -3.98 10.29
CA PRO A 75 1.18 -2.88 9.40
C PRO A 75 1.12 -1.50 10.07
N HIS A 76 0.61 -1.42 11.31
CA HIS A 76 0.54 -0.15 12.06
C HIS A 76 1.92 0.49 12.25
N LYS A 77 2.99 -0.30 12.39
CA LYS A 77 4.34 0.25 12.54
C LYS A 77 4.84 0.88 11.23
N ALA A 78 4.51 0.31 10.07
CA ALA A 78 4.84 0.92 8.78
C ALA A 78 4.17 2.29 8.64
N HIS A 79 2.90 2.30 9.00
CA HIS A 79 2.04 3.48 9.01
C HIS A 79 2.60 4.58 9.92
N ASP A 80 2.95 4.27 11.17
CA ASP A 80 3.45 5.26 12.13
C ASP A 80 4.78 5.89 11.71
N LEU A 81 5.65 5.10 11.05
CA LEU A 81 6.92 5.62 10.50
C LEU A 81 6.66 6.65 9.39
N LEU A 82 5.68 6.40 8.52
CA LEU A 82 5.32 7.32 7.45
C LEU A 82 4.69 8.60 7.99
N VAL A 83 3.73 8.49 8.92
CA VAL A 83 3.10 9.66 9.56
C VAL A 83 4.15 10.54 10.21
N ARG A 84 5.08 9.94 10.96
CA ARG A 84 6.19 10.67 11.59
C ARG A 84 7.11 11.32 10.56
N ALA A 85 7.50 10.61 9.51
CA ALA A 85 8.37 11.16 8.47
C ALA A 85 7.73 12.36 7.74
N MET A 86 6.43 12.29 7.48
CA MET A 86 5.67 13.41 6.88
C MET A 86 5.57 14.61 7.83
N SER A 87 5.41 14.35 9.12
CA SER A 87 5.43 15.37 10.18
C SER A 87 6.79 16.07 10.25
N ASP A 88 7.87 15.29 10.35
CA ASP A 88 9.25 15.81 10.45
C ASP A 88 9.64 16.63 9.21
N ALA A 89 9.13 16.26 8.02
CA ALA A 89 9.34 17.01 6.78
C ALA A 89 8.44 18.25 6.61
N GLY A 90 7.50 18.49 7.54
CA GLY A 90 6.56 19.64 7.47
C GLY A 90 5.54 19.51 6.34
N HIS A 91 5.11 18.29 6.02
CA HIS A 91 4.16 17.99 4.94
C HIS A 91 2.82 17.44 5.44
N GLU A 92 2.53 17.60 6.73
CA GLU A 92 1.22 17.26 7.31
C GLU A 92 0.08 17.92 6.51
N GLY A 93 -0.94 17.13 6.17
CA GLY A 93 -2.11 17.57 5.41
C GLY A 93 -1.87 17.81 3.91
N ARG A 94 -0.61 17.83 3.43
CA ARG A 94 -0.28 17.94 2.00
C ARG A 94 0.03 16.60 1.35
N ILE A 95 0.49 15.66 2.17
CA ILE A 95 0.84 14.31 1.74
C ILE A 95 -0.04 13.33 2.51
N LYS A 96 -0.64 12.44 1.76
CA LYS A 96 -1.55 11.39 2.20
C LYS A 96 -0.92 10.02 1.96
N CYS A 97 -1.46 9.01 2.62
CA CYS A 97 -1.00 7.63 2.59
C CYS A 97 -1.77 6.85 1.51
N ALA A 98 -1.14 5.84 0.91
CA ALA A 98 -1.82 4.80 0.17
C ALA A 98 -1.33 3.43 0.65
N ILE A 99 -2.24 2.48 0.80
CA ILE A 99 -1.96 1.16 1.39
C ILE A 99 -2.22 0.09 0.34
N TYR A 100 -1.24 -0.77 0.12
CA TYR A 100 -1.35 -1.90 -0.79
C TYR A 100 -0.95 -3.20 -0.07
N PRO A 101 -1.91 -3.94 0.50
CA PRO A 101 -1.62 -5.19 1.18
C PRO A 101 -1.17 -6.31 0.24
N ALA A 102 -1.73 -6.39 -0.98
CA ALA A 102 -1.60 -7.54 -1.90
C ALA A 102 -2.12 -8.84 -1.27
N SER A 103 -3.35 -8.80 -0.74
CA SER A 103 -3.87 -9.81 0.17
C SER A 103 -4.01 -11.22 -0.40
N SER A 104 -4.06 -11.38 -1.73
CA SER A 104 -4.03 -12.69 -2.38
C SER A 104 -2.80 -13.51 -1.99
N GLU A 105 -1.64 -12.88 -1.72
CA GLU A 105 -0.42 -13.60 -1.35
C GLU A 105 -0.46 -14.28 0.01
N PHE A 106 -1.31 -13.78 0.90
CA PHE A 106 -1.45 -14.29 2.25
C PHE A 106 -2.85 -14.82 2.55
N PHE A 107 -3.69 -14.98 1.52
CA PHE A 107 -4.98 -15.62 1.66
C PHE A 107 -4.84 -17.14 1.59
N LYS A 108 -5.26 -17.83 2.66
CA LYS A 108 -5.19 -19.28 2.77
C LYS A 108 -6.40 -19.83 3.52
N SER A 109 -7.11 -20.75 2.87
CA SER A 109 -8.23 -21.48 3.49
C SER A 109 -9.30 -20.56 4.09
N GLY A 110 -9.65 -19.47 3.39
CA GLY A 110 -10.69 -18.52 3.81
C GLY A 110 -10.23 -17.47 4.83
N ASN A 111 -8.96 -17.47 5.23
CA ASN A 111 -8.39 -16.51 6.17
C ASN A 111 -7.14 -15.84 5.59
N TYR A 112 -6.69 -14.77 6.23
CA TYR A 112 -5.54 -13.95 5.83
C TYR A 112 -4.40 -14.08 6.84
N ASP A 113 -3.26 -14.64 6.44
CA ASP A 113 -2.08 -14.85 7.29
C ASP A 113 -1.08 -13.70 7.17
N LEU A 114 -1.21 -12.66 8.01
CA LEU A 114 -0.28 -11.52 8.01
C LEU A 114 1.15 -11.93 8.43
N GLY A 115 1.30 -13.12 9.01
CA GLY A 115 2.54 -13.75 9.41
C GLY A 115 3.15 -14.68 8.35
N PHE A 116 2.64 -14.75 7.12
CA PHE A 116 3.08 -15.75 6.11
C PHE A 116 4.56 -15.72 5.75
N LYS A 117 5.24 -14.59 5.99
CA LYS A 117 6.70 -14.42 5.81
C LYS A 117 7.53 -14.75 7.07
N ASN A 118 6.86 -15.07 8.18
CA ASN A 118 7.45 -15.34 9.49
C ASN A 118 7.30 -16.82 9.85
N SER A 119 8.00 -17.25 10.89
CA SER A 119 7.88 -18.61 11.42
C SER A 119 6.54 -18.88 12.12
N LYS A 120 5.84 -17.83 12.56
CA LYS A 120 4.56 -17.90 13.26
C LYS A 120 3.48 -17.30 12.39
N ALA A 121 2.48 -18.12 12.06
CA ALA A 121 1.26 -17.67 11.40
C ALA A 121 0.51 -16.67 12.28
N ASP A 122 -0.06 -15.66 11.64
CA ASP A 122 -0.94 -14.66 12.23
C ASP A 122 -2.20 -14.59 11.36
N SER A 123 -3.12 -15.53 11.62
CA SER A 123 -4.30 -15.75 10.79
C SER A 123 -5.47 -14.89 11.26
N HIS A 124 -6.04 -14.13 10.32
CA HIS A 124 -7.17 -13.24 10.50
C HIS A 124 -8.34 -13.68 9.62
N ALA A 125 -9.52 -13.82 10.20
CA ALA A 125 -10.75 -13.91 9.45
C ALA A 125 -11.01 -12.60 8.69
N PRO A 126 -11.78 -12.62 7.58
CA PRO A 126 -12.00 -11.43 6.77
C PRO A 126 -12.52 -10.22 7.58
N LYS A 127 -13.42 -10.44 8.54
CA LYS A 127 -13.93 -9.37 9.43
C LYS A 127 -12.88 -8.77 10.35
N GLN A 128 -11.89 -9.55 10.78
CA GLN A 128 -10.77 -9.05 11.58
C GLN A 128 -9.86 -8.18 10.71
N LEU A 129 -9.62 -8.60 9.46
CA LEU A 129 -8.85 -7.81 8.50
C LEU A 129 -9.57 -6.50 8.10
N MET A 130 -10.89 -6.53 7.91
CA MET A 130 -11.71 -5.32 7.73
C MET A 130 -11.58 -4.34 8.91
N HIS A 131 -11.59 -4.86 10.14
CA HIS A 131 -11.40 -4.02 11.32
C HIS A 131 -9.99 -3.40 11.35
N LEU A 132 -8.96 -4.18 11.01
CA LEU A 132 -7.59 -3.66 10.87
C LEU A 132 -7.54 -2.51 9.85
N TYR A 133 -8.18 -2.65 8.68
CA TYR A 133 -8.24 -1.57 7.70
C TYR A 133 -8.94 -0.33 8.22
N ARG A 134 -10.10 -0.46 8.90
CA ARG A 134 -10.77 0.70 9.52
C ARG A 134 -9.83 1.44 10.48
N THR A 135 -9.15 0.71 11.37
CA THR A 135 -8.19 1.32 12.30
C THR A 135 -7.03 2.00 11.58
N LEU A 136 -6.53 1.46 10.47
CA LEU A 136 -5.47 2.12 9.69
C LEU A 136 -5.99 3.40 9.00
N LEU A 137 -7.18 3.35 8.42
CA LEU A 137 -7.79 4.49 7.73
C LEU A 137 -8.19 5.62 8.69
N GLU A 138 -8.54 5.30 9.94
CA GLU A 138 -8.84 6.30 10.99
C GLU A 138 -7.58 7.04 11.49
N ASN A 139 -6.39 6.44 11.36
CA ASN A 139 -5.15 6.94 11.96
C ASN A 139 -4.16 7.57 10.95
N CYS A 140 -4.30 7.35 9.63
CA CYS A 140 -3.56 8.06 8.57
C CYS A 140 -4.54 8.88 7.75
N PRO A 141 -4.14 10.05 7.24
CA PRO A 141 -4.80 10.62 6.07
C PRO A 141 -4.53 9.70 4.86
N THR A 142 -5.33 8.66 4.67
CA THR A 142 -5.21 7.70 3.55
C THR A 142 -6.11 8.14 2.40
N VAL A 143 -5.67 7.99 1.17
CA VAL A 143 -6.49 8.25 -0.04
C VAL A 143 -6.84 7.01 -0.82
N LEU A 144 -6.06 5.94 -0.67
CA LEU A 144 -6.17 4.76 -1.50
C LEU A 144 -5.89 3.50 -0.67
N LEU A 145 -6.77 2.52 -0.80
CA LEU A 145 -6.58 1.15 -0.33
C LEU A 145 -6.72 0.20 -1.53
N GLU A 146 -5.61 -0.42 -1.92
CA GLU A 146 -5.49 -1.27 -3.11
C GLU A 146 -5.34 -2.75 -2.72
N ASN A 147 -6.02 -3.69 -3.39
CA ASN A 147 -6.05 -5.14 -3.09
C ASN A 147 -6.05 -5.52 -1.58
N PRO A 148 -7.07 -5.08 -0.82
CA PRO A 148 -7.17 -5.39 0.60
C PRO A 148 -7.69 -6.81 0.88
N PHE A 149 -8.33 -7.46 -0.09
CA PHE A 149 -8.82 -8.83 0.00
C PHE A 149 -8.32 -9.65 -1.18
N SER A 150 -8.41 -10.98 -1.07
CA SER A 150 -8.05 -11.88 -2.17
C SER A 150 -8.90 -11.61 -3.40
N GLU A 151 -8.32 -11.81 -4.59
CA GLU A 151 -9.03 -11.82 -5.88
C GLU A 151 -10.23 -12.79 -5.93
N SER A 152 -10.24 -13.81 -5.04
CA SER A 152 -11.33 -14.79 -4.93
C SER A 152 -12.38 -14.44 -3.87
N ASP A 153 -12.14 -13.45 -3.02
CA ASP A 153 -12.98 -13.12 -1.86
C ASP A 153 -13.96 -11.95 -2.14
N TRP A 154 -14.80 -12.13 -3.15
CA TRP A 154 -15.79 -11.14 -3.59
C TRP A 154 -16.73 -10.66 -2.46
N ALA A 155 -17.02 -11.53 -1.49
CA ALA A 155 -17.87 -11.18 -0.37
C ALA A 155 -17.24 -10.09 0.49
N SER A 156 -15.95 -10.21 0.80
CA SER A 156 -15.25 -9.21 1.60
C SER A 156 -15.03 -7.89 0.85
N TRP A 157 -14.73 -7.96 -0.45
CA TRP A 157 -14.67 -6.77 -1.31
C TRP A 157 -15.99 -5.98 -1.26
N THR A 158 -17.10 -6.66 -1.49
CA THR A 158 -18.44 -6.05 -1.49
C THR A 158 -18.82 -5.50 -0.10
N GLU A 159 -18.66 -6.29 0.96
CA GLU A 159 -19.01 -5.90 2.34
C GLU A 159 -18.22 -4.66 2.80
N PHE A 160 -16.95 -4.56 2.40
CA PHE A 160 -16.10 -3.45 2.83
C PHE A 160 -16.23 -2.21 1.95
N CYS A 161 -16.51 -2.37 0.64
CA CYS A 161 -16.59 -1.24 -0.29
C CYS A 161 -17.63 -0.19 0.15
N GLU A 162 -18.78 -0.60 0.69
CA GLU A 162 -19.82 0.31 1.19
C GLU A 162 -19.36 1.17 2.38
N GLN A 163 -18.36 0.69 3.12
CA GLN A 163 -17.86 1.31 4.35
C GLN A 163 -16.50 2.00 4.16
N CYS A 164 -15.86 1.83 3.01
CA CYS A 164 -14.52 2.33 2.75
C CYS A 164 -14.59 3.84 2.41
N PRO A 165 -14.01 4.73 3.24
CA PRO A 165 -14.10 6.18 3.03
C PRO A 165 -13.09 6.73 2.01
N VAL A 166 -12.28 5.85 1.41
CA VAL A 166 -11.19 6.20 0.49
C VAL A 166 -11.35 5.46 -0.83
N ASP A 167 -10.55 5.83 -1.83
CA ASP A 167 -10.50 5.06 -3.08
C ASP A 167 -10.13 3.61 -2.77
N PHE A 168 -10.98 2.71 -3.22
CA PHE A 168 -10.90 1.28 -2.97
C PHE A 168 -10.61 0.62 -4.31
N ALA A 169 -9.34 0.26 -4.51
CA ALA A 169 -8.83 -0.11 -5.83
C ALA A 169 -8.58 -1.61 -6.00
N GLY A 170 -9.04 -2.13 -7.13
CA GLY A 170 -8.73 -3.49 -7.58
C GLY A 170 -7.57 -3.52 -8.59
N ASP A 171 -6.62 -4.42 -8.36
CA ASP A 171 -5.57 -4.84 -9.28
C ASP A 171 -5.71 -6.33 -9.59
N ASP A 172 -5.45 -7.21 -8.62
CA ASP A 172 -5.56 -8.67 -8.80
C ASP A 172 -7.03 -9.09 -8.99
N LEU A 173 -7.96 -8.34 -8.40
CA LEU A 173 -9.40 -8.55 -8.61
C LEU A 173 -9.82 -8.30 -10.06
N LEU A 174 -9.21 -7.30 -10.71
CA LEU A 174 -9.67 -6.78 -12.00
C LEU A 174 -8.82 -7.25 -13.18
N VAL A 175 -7.52 -7.45 -12.95
CA VAL A 175 -6.50 -7.88 -13.92
C VAL A 175 -6.61 -7.18 -15.28
N THR A 176 -7.00 -5.91 -15.27
CA THR A 176 -7.26 -5.13 -16.49
C THR A 176 -8.23 -5.80 -17.48
N ASN A 177 -9.10 -6.69 -16.99
CA ASN A 177 -9.98 -7.51 -17.81
C ASN A 177 -11.43 -7.05 -17.71
N ARG A 178 -12.03 -6.73 -18.86
CA ARG A 178 -13.41 -6.26 -18.98
C ARG A 178 -14.45 -7.13 -18.27
N THR A 179 -14.27 -8.44 -18.22
CA THR A 179 -15.21 -9.35 -17.57
C THR A 179 -15.20 -9.14 -16.07
N TYR A 180 -14.02 -9.09 -15.45
CA TYR A 180 -13.89 -8.87 -14.01
C TYR A 180 -14.24 -7.43 -13.61
N VAL A 181 -13.94 -6.44 -14.45
CA VAL A 181 -14.39 -5.06 -14.22
C VAL A 181 -15.92 -4.97 -14.22
N ARG A 182 -16.59 -5.67 -15.14
CA ARG A 182 -18.06 -5.75 -15.16
C ARG A 182 -18.62 -6.44 -13.92
N GLU A 183 -18.02 -7.56 -13.53
CA GLU A 183 -18.45 -8.28 -12.33
C GLU A 183 -18.26 -7.43 -11.05
N ALA A 184 -17.13 -6.73 -10.93
CA ALA A 184 -16.88 -5.80 -9.83
C ALA A 184 -17.88 -4.64 -9.81
N HIS A 185 -18.27 -4.13 -10.99
CA HIS A 185 -19.32 -3.13 -11.12
C HIS A 185 -20.67 -3.65 -10.63
N GLU A 186 -21.10 -4.81 -11.11
CA GLU A 186 -22.39 -5.42 -10.75
C GLU A 186 -22.47 -5.74 -9.25
N ARG A 187 -21.34 -6.10 -8.64
CA ARG A 187 -21.24 -6.42 -7.21
C ARG A 187 -20.97 -5.21 -6.33
N MET A 188 -20.68 -4.03 -6.89
CA MET A 188 -20.19 -2.87 -6.13
C MET A 188 -18.94 -3.23 -5.29
N ALA A 189 -18.03 -4.00 -5.87
CA ALA A 189 -16.90 -4.60 -5.15
C ALA A 189 -15.74 -3.62 -4.92
N CYS A 190 -15.56 -2.64 -5.80
CA CYS A 190 -14.54 -1.60 -5.69
C CYS A 190 -14.93 -0.35 -6.51
N ASN A 191 -14.31 0.80 -6.24
CA ASN A 191 -14.63 2.06 -6.93
C ASN A 191 -13.49 2.62 -7.78
N SER A 192 -12.30 2.02 -7.66
CA SER A 192 -11.09 2.40 -8.37
C SER A 192 -10.42 1.18 -9.00
N MET A 193 -9.57 1.41 -10.00
CA MET A 193 -8.89 0.37 -10.77
C MET A 193 -7.41 0.69 -10.94
N LEU A 194 -6.55 -0.29 -10.73
CA LEU A 194 -5.19 -0.23 -11.23
C LEU A 194 -5.16 -0.75 -12.67
N LEU A 195 -4.86 0.14 -13.61
CA LEU A 195 -4.82 -0.20 -15.04
C LEU A 195 -3.40 -0.58 -15.46
N LYS A 196 -3.18 -1.86 -15.75
CA LYS A 196 -1.89 -2.39 -16.24
C LYS A 196 -2.04 -2.84 -17.67
N ILE A 197 -1.52 -2.04 -18.60
CA ILE A 197 -1.61 -2.33 -20.05
C ILE A 197 -1.00 -3.69 -20.40
N ASN A 198 -0.01 -4.17 -19.64
CA ASN A 198 0.63 -5.47 -19.85
C ASN A 198 -0.15 -6.68 -19.28
N GLN A 199 -1.29 -6.47 -18.63
CA GLN A 199 -2.21 -7.56 -18.24
C GLN A 199 -3.18 -7.94 -19.38
N VAL A 200 -3.19 -7.16 -20.46
CA VAL A 200 -4.00 -7.38 -21.67
C VAL A 200 -3.11 -7.34 -22.91
N ASP A 201 -3.63 -7.84 -24.03
CA ASP A 201 -2.84 -8.00 -25.24
C ASP A 201 -2.68 -6.70 -26.03
N THR A 202 -3.62 -5.76 -25.87
CA THR A 202 -3.66 -4.53 -26.67
C THR A 202 -3.99 -3.28 -25.87
N ILE A 203 -3.53 -2.13 -26.35
CA ILE A 203 -3.90 -0.82 -25.81
C ILE A 203 -5.42 -0.60 -25.94
N SER A 204 -6.03 -1.04 -27.04
CA SER A 204 -7.48 -0.94 -27.25
C SER A 204 -8.25 -1.68 -26.16
N GLU A 205 -7.81 -2.89 -25.81
CA GLU A 205 -8.41 -3.67 -24.72
C GLU A 205 -8.23 -2.98 -23.36
N ALA A 206 -7.06 -2.41 -23.09
CA ALA A 206 -6.84 -1.64 -21.86
C ALA A 206 -7.79 -0.43 -21.76
N ILE A 207 -8.01 0.29 -22.88
CA ILE A 207 -8.96 1.41 -22.95
C ILE A 207 -10.40 0.91 -22.79
N GLU A 208 -10.76 -0.22 -23.39
CA GLU A 208 -12.11 -0.79 -23.21
C GLU A 208 -12.37 -1.26 -21.78
N SER A 209 -11.33 -1.69 -21.06
CA SER A 209 -11.40 -2.10 -19.66
C SER A 209 -11.42 -0.92 -18.67
N SER A 210 -11.07 0.30 -19.09
CA SER A 210 -11.00 1.48 -18.20
C SER A 210 -12.34 2.16 -17.94
N PHE A 211 -13.46 1.53 -18.33
CA PHE A 211 -14.77 2.07 -17.97
C PHE A 211 -14.94 2.08 -16.43
N PRO A 212 -15.69 3.04 -15.87
CA PRO A 212 -15.78 3.22 -14.42
C PRO A 212 -16.23 1.94 -13.71
N VAL A 213 -15.46 1.50 -12.71
CA VAL A 213 -15.80 0.29 -11.95
C VAL A 213 -17.06 0.49 -11.14
N THR A 214 -17.29 1.68 -10.57
CA THR A 214 -18.61 2.09 -10.06
C THR A 214 -18.90 3.56 -10.39
N SER A 215 -20.17 3.94 -10.35
CA SER A 215 -20.64 5.31 -10.50
C SER A 215 -20.64 6.11 -9.18
N HIS A 216 -20.29 5.46 -8.06
CA HIS A 216 -20.19 6.11 -6.76
C HIS A 216 -18.78 6.65 -6.59
N HIS A 217 -18.59 7.94 -6.87
CA HIS A 217 -17.47 8.67 -6.29
C HIS A 217 -17.82 8.96 -4.83
N PHE A 218 -16.98 8.50 -3.90
CA PHE A 218 -17.00 9.08 -2.56
C PHE A 218 -16.42 10.48 -2.71
N GLU A 219 -17.30 11.49 -2.73
CA GLU A 219 -16.86 12.88 -2.58
C GLU A 219 -16.18 12.96 -1.21
N GLY A 220 -14.85 12.99 -1.22
CA GLY A 220 -14.04 13.08 0.00
C GLY A 220 -14.47 14.30 0.82
N THR A 221 -14.79 14.09 2.09
CA THR A 221 -15.06 15.14 3.07
C THR A 221 -13.80 15.91 3.45
#